data_AF-A0A0D2XJB0-F1
#
_entry.id   AF-A0A0D2XJB0-F1
#
_cell.length_a   1.000
_cell.length_b   1.000
_cell.length_c   1.000
_cell.angle_alpha   90.00
_cell.angle_beta   90.00
_cell.angle_gamma   90.00
#
_symmetry.space_group_name_H-M   'P 1'
#
loop_
_entity.id
_entity.type
_entity.pdbx_description
1 polymer ?
#
loop_
_entity_poly.entity_id
_entity_poly.type
_entity_poly.pdbx_seq_one_letter_code
_entity_poly.pdbx_strand_id
1 'polypeptide(L)'
;MHFTFVLAAFVGNAAAHGVVSSFKTDGAEHQGYMMNYYYDTKNGKALPPLAAWSAENLDNGFVSPNNYTHPDIICQKNGKPANLTVQVAAGGAIDFQWTKWAHFDSMMTYVAPCNGDCSAVDKTTLKWNYPQCFNIETIGSGTAKPEGVLGTKLYTPTDPGLYFNPYTILKNYTIPGPPLFKDGNGGLTDGSVRSSIAKDQTIAPIIATTLVTSRLPKPTTFEAITNAFPTATSVPSDSSPKPSASGCRAVRKAKNQKTRHSRF
;
A
#
# COMPACT_ATOMS: atom_id res chain seq x y z
N MET A 1 -21.27 40.36 -32.32
CA MET A 1 -20.92 40.14 -30.90
C MET A 1 -20.55 38.68 -30.75
N HIS A 2 -19.27 38.37 -30.49
CA HIS A 2 -18.81 36.99 -30.29
C HIS A 2 -18.90 36.65 -28.80
N PHE A 3 -19.67 35.62 -28.45
CA PHE A 3 -19.73 35.08 -27.09
C PHE A 3 -18.80 33.86 -27.00
N THR A 4 -17.68 34.03 -26.30
CA THR A 4 -16.77 32.93 -25.99
C THR A 4 -17.27 32.23 -24.71
N PHE A 5 -17.76 31.00 -24.85
CA PHE A 5 -18.08 30.14 -23.70
C PHE A 5 -16.78 29.52 -23.17
N VAL A 6 -16.41 29.83 -21.93
CA VAL A 6 -15.33 29.14 -21.21
C VAL A 6 -15.93 27.92 -20.51
N LEU A 7 -15.65 26.73 -21.02
CA LEU A 7 -16.00 25.47 -20.38
C LEU A 7 -14.99 25.21 -19.25
N ALA A 8 -15.38 25.49 -18.00
CA ALA A 8 -14.58 25.11 -16.84
C ALA A 8 -14.75 23.59 -16.61
N ALA A 9 -13.77 22.81 -17.04
CA ALA A 9 -13.69 21.39 -16.72
C ALA A 9 -13.30 21.23 -15.23
N PHE A 10 -14.26 20.80 -14.40
CA PHE A 10 -13.99 20.38 -13.04
C PHE A 10 -13.36 18.99 -13.09
N VAL A 11 -12.02 18.91 -13.07
CA VAL A 11 -11.31 17.63 -12.97
C VAL A 11 -11.50 17.11 -11.55
N GLY A 12 -12.49 16.24 -11.36
CA GLY A 12 -12.63 15.49 -10.13
C GLY A 12 -11.43 14.59 -9.94
N ASN A 13 -10.67 14.78 -8.86
CA ASN A 13 -9.60 13.88 -8.47
C ASN A 13 -10.21 12.59 -7.92
N ALA A 14 -10.42 11.59 -8.79
CA ALA A 14 -10.72 10.23 -8.35
C ALA A 14 -9.42 9.58 -7.85
N ALA A 15 -9.15 9.68 -6.55
CA ALA A 15 -8.14 8.84 -5.92
C ALA A 15 -8.73 7.42 -5.78
N ALA A 16 -8.37 6.52 -6.69
CA ALA A 16 -8.93 5.18 -6.77
C ALA A 16 -8.25 4.16 -5.84
N HIS A 17 -7.23 4.57 -5.08
CA HIS A 17 -6.32 3.67 -4.38
C HIS A 17 -6.41 3.78 -2.87
N GLY A 18 -6.27 2.66 -2.14
CA GLY A 18 -6.29 2.66 -0.69
C GLY A 18 -5.26 1.76 -0.02
N VAL A 19 -5.00 2.06 1.24
CA VAL A 19 -4.10 1.32 2.14
C VAL A 19 -4.77 1.18 3.51
N VAL A 20 -4.41 0.15 4.27
CA VAL A 20 -4.74 0.03 5.70
C VAL A 20 -4.01 1.13 6.46
N SER A 21 -4.79 2.10 6.93
CA SER A 21 -4.31 3.24 7.71
C SER A 21 -4.09 2.89 9.18
N SER A 22 -4.93 2.02 9.72
CA SER A 22 -4.82 1.49 11.07
C SER A 22 -5.54 0.15 11.17
N PHE A 23 -5.30 -0.58 12.25
CA PHE A 23 -5.98 -1.85 12.51
C PHE A 23 -6.13 -2.09 14.01
N LYS A 24 -7.12 -2.89 14.40
CA LYS A 24 -7.31 -3.28 15.81
C LYS A 24 -7.06 -4.75 16.01
N THR A 25 -6.45 -5.13 17.13
CA THR A 25 -6.47 -6.52 17.62
C THR A 25 -7.21 -6.57 18.95
N ASP A 26 -8.30 -7.36 19.02
CA ASP A 26 -9.17 -7.44 20.19
C ASP A 26 -9.60 -6.05 20.74
N GLY A 27 -9.83 -5.11 19.82
CA GLY A 27 -10.21 -3.72 20.11
C GLY A 27 -9.06 -2.74 20.37
N ALA A 28 -7.82 -3.21 20.55
CA ALA A 28 -6.64 -2.35 20.73
C ALA A 28 -6.15 -1.81 19.39
N GLU A 29 -6.06 -0.47 19.26
CA GLU A 29 -5.66 0.22 18.03
C GLU A 29 -4.16 0.17 17.77
N HIS A 30 -3.78 -0.10 16.52
CA HIS A 30 -2.42 -0.13 16.02
C HIS A 30 -2.30 0.66 14.72
N GLN A 31 -1.15 1.29 14.55
CA GLN A 31 -0.88 2.10 13.37
C GLN A 31 -0.50 1.25 12.16
N GLY A 32 -1.09 1.56 11.01
CA GLY A 32 -0.72 0.98 9.72
C GLY A 32 0.56 1.60 9.14
N TYR A 33 1.09 1.03 8.06
CA TYR A 33 2.25 1.62 7.38
C TYR A 33 1.78 2.66 6.36
N MET A 34 1.93 3.93 6.72
CA MET A 34 1.55 5.06 5.88
C MET A 34 2.70 5.53 4.99
N MET A 35 2.35 6.07 3.82
CA MET A 35 3.30 6.56 2.81
C MET A 35 4.37 7.51 3.34
N ASN A 36 4.00 8.40 4.26
CA ASN A 36 4.91 9.37 4.85
C ASN A 36 6.09 8.70 5.56
N TYR A 37 5.92 7.48 6.09
CA TYR A 37 6.98 6.74 6.75
C TYR A 37 8.11 6.33 5.80
N TYR A 38 7.81 6.06 4.54
CA TYR A 38 8.85 5.88 3.54
C TYR A 38 9.72 7.14 3.43
N TYR A 39 9.11 8.32 3.29
CA TYR A 39 9.86 9.57 3.18
C TYR A 39 10.57 9.96 4.47
N ASP A 40 9.96 9.73 5.63
CA ASP A 40 10.59 9.95 6.93
C ASP A 40 11.87 9.12 7.07
N THR A 41 11.86 7.83 6.69
CA THR A 41 13.10 7.02 6.69
C THR A 41 14.15 7.51 5.69
N LYS A 42 13.75 7.94 4.48
CA LYS A 42 14.69 8.53 3.50
C LYS A 42 15.31 9.82 4.01
N ASN A 43 14.60 10.56 4.84
CA ASN A 43 15.05 11.79 5.48
C ASN A 43 15.77 11.55 6.82
N GLY A 44 16.08 10.29 7.16
CA GLY A 44 16.83 9.93 8.37
C GLY A 44 16.03 10.03 9.67
N LYS A 45 14.70 10.12 9.60
CA LYS A 45 13.85 10.11 10.79
C LYS A 45 13.57 8.68 11.24
N ALA A 46 13.59 8.47 12.55
CA ALA A 46 13.14 7.23 13.14
C ALA A 46 11.62 7.10 13.00
N LEU A 47 11.16 5.90 12.65
CA LEU A 47 9.75 5.57 12.66
C LEU A 47 9.31 5.14 14.06
N PRO A 48 8.04 5.33 14.43
CA PRO A 48 7.48 4.65 15.59
C PRO A 48 7.59 3.12 15.41
N PRO A 49 7.56 2.33 16.50
CA PRO A 49 7.36 0.90 16.40
C PRO A 49 6.06 0.60 15.65
N LEU A 50 6.14 -0.24 14.62
CA LEU A 50 5.00 -0.61 13.79
C LEU A 50 4.94 -2.12 13.67
N ALA A 51 3.73 -2.68 13.74
CA ALA A 51 3.48 -4.07 13.41
C ALA A 51 3.04 -4.26 11.95
N ALA A 52 2.73 -3.17 11.24
CA ALA A 52 2.50 -3.16 9.80
C ALA A 52 3.83 -3.14 9.04
N TRP A 53 3.94 -3.98 8.01
CA TRP A 53 5.13 -4.07 7.15
C TRP A 53 5.32 -2.81 6.33
N SER A 54 6.57 -2.42 6.09
CA SER A 54 6.86 -1.34 5.15
C SER A 54 6.66 -1.81 3.72
N ALA A 55 6.17 -0.94 2.84
CA ALA A 55 6.08 -1.19 1.41
C ALA A 55 6.38 0.08 0.60
N GLU A 56 6.80 -0.09 -0.66
CA GLU A 56 7.17 1.00 -1.58
C GLU A 56 6.16 1.16 -2.73
N ASN A 57 4.88 0.91 -2.48
CA ASN A 57 3.79 1.25 -3.38
C ASN A 57 3.49 2.75 -3.32
N LEU A 58 4.47 3.59 -3.72
CA LEU A 58 4.45 5.06 -3.58
C LEU A 58 3.32 5.78 -4.35
N ASP A 59 2.66 5.03 -5.22
CA ASP A 59 1.50 5.39 -6.01
C ASP A 59 0.17 5.01 -5.34
N ASN A 60 0.21 4.44 -4.12
CA ASN A 60 -0.85 3.64 -3.52
C ASN A 60 -1.32 2.49 -4.44
N GLY A 61 -0.46 2.07 -5.38
CA GLY A 61 -0.81 1.13 -6.43
C GLY A 61 -0.94 -0.32 -5.98
N PHE A 62 -1.10 -1.20 -6.97
CA PHE A 62 -1.30 -2.64 -6.80
C PHE A 62 -0.13 -3.46 -7.35
N VAL A 63 -0.12 -4.77 -7.07
CA VAL A 63 0.71 -5.75 -7.77
C VAL A 63 -0.07 -6.29 -8.95
N SER A 64 0.41 -6.08 -10.17
CA SER A 64 -0.30 -6.51 -11.38
C SER A 64 -0.22 -8.03 -11.59
N PRO A 65 -1.12 -8.63 -12.38
CA PRO A 65 -1.10 -10.07 -12.68
C PRO A 65 0.22 -10.59 -13.22
N ASN A 66 0.96 -9.78 -13.99
CA ASN A 66 2.28 -10.14 -14.51
C ASN A 66 3.33 -10.38 -13.40
N ASN A 67 3.05 -9.89 -12.18
CA ASN A 67 3.93 -10.01 -11.02
C ASN A 67 3.41 -11.01 -9.97
N TYR A 68 2.41 -11.84 -10.28
CA TYR A 68 1.92 -12.86 -9.33
C TYR A 68 2.95 -13.91 -8.95
N THR A 69 3.98 -14.13 -9.78
CA THR A 69 5.11 -15.00 -9.43
C THR A 69 6.29 -14.23 -8.82
N HIS A 70 6.19 -12.91 -8.68
CA HIS A 70 7.23 -12.04 -8.13
C HIS A 70 7.06 -11.88 -6.61
N PRO A 71 8.15 -11.75 -5.81
CA PRO A 71 8.06 -11.58 -4.35
C PRO A 71 7.25 -10.37 -3.85
N ASP A 72 6.89 -9.43 -4.72
CA ASP A 72 6.03 -8.30 -4.37
C ASP A 72 4.59 -8.72 -4.06
N ILE A 73 4.12 -9.87 -4.58
CA ILE A 73 2.77 -10.34 -4.29
C ILE A 73 2.56 -10.72 -2.81
N ILE A 74 3.66 -10.99 -2.09
CA ILE A 74 3.65 -11.53 -0.73
C ILE A 74 3.20 -10.45 0.26
N CYS A 75 3.89 -9.30 0.27
CA CYS A 75 3.67 -8.19 1.20
C CYS A 75 3.89 -6.84 0.51
N GLN A 76 3.42 -6.71 -0.73
CA GLN A 76 3.55 -5.54 -1.60
C GLN A 76 4.99 -5.25 -2.08
N LYS A 77 5.11 -4.32 -3.05
CA LYS A 77 6.35 -3.81 -3.65
C LYS A 77 7.41 -3.54 -2.59
N ASN A 78 8.55 -4.24 -2.67
CA ASN A 78 9.67 -4.10 -1.73
C ASN A 78 9.28 -4.25 -0.25
N GLY A 79 8.24 -5.03 0.05
CA GLY A 79 7.76 -5.29 1.41
C GLY A 79 8.85 -5.77 2.35
N LYS A 80 8.95 -5.20 3.56
CA LYS A 80 9.89 -5.62 4.62
C LYS A 80 9.19 -5.86 5.96
N PRO A 81 9.65 -6.85 6.75
CA PRO A 81 9.07 -7.15 8.04
C PRO A 81 9.01 -5.96 8.99
N ALA A 82 7.93 -5.93 9.76
CA ALA A 82 7.69 -4.95 10.80
C ALA A 82 8.57 -5.23 12.03
N ASN A 83 8.87 -4.20 12.84
CA ASN A 83 9.76 -4.32 14.01
C ASN A 83 9.01 -4.60 15.32
N LEU A 84 7.69 -4.50 15.31
CA LEU A 84 6.80 -4.87 16.42
C LEU A 84 5.95 -6.07 16.00
N THR A 85 5.57 -6.88 16.98
CA THR A 85 4.55 -7.93 16.83
C THR A 85 3.45 -7.63 17.85
N VAL A 86 2.19 -7.67 17.41
CA VAL A 86 1.04 -7.40 18.29
C VAL A 86 0.26 -8.69 18.56
N GLN A 87 -0.34 -8.78 19.74
CA GLN A 87 -1.04 -9.99 20.16
C GLN A 87 -2.51 -9.97 19.79
N VAL A 88 -3.04 -11.16 19.51
CA VAL A 88 -4.47 -11.44 19.35
C VAL A 88 -4.79 -12.79 19.96
N ALA A 89 -5.90 -12.92 20.67
CA ALA A 89 -6.35 -14.23 21.15
C ALA A 89 -6.77 -15.13 19.97
N ALA A 90 -6.56 -16.43 20.08
CA ALA A 90 -7.16 -17.39 19.16
C ALA A 90 -8.70 -17.29 19.26
N GLY A 91 -9.37 -17.02 18.12
CA GLY A 91 -10.79 -16.68 18.09
C GLY A 91 -11.10 -15.20 18.35
N GLY A 92 -10.07 -14.38 18.58
CA GLY A 92 -10.14 -12.92 18.66
C GLY A 92 -10.39 -12.25 17.31
N ALA A 93 -10.59 -10.93 17.33
CA ALA A 93 -10.93 -10.15 16.15
C ALA A 93 -9.77 -9.26 15.70
N ILE A 94 -9.61 -9.14 14.37
CA ILE A 94 -8.73 -8.15 13.75
C ILE A 94 -9.56 -7.28 12.82
N ASP A 95 -9.61 -5.98 13.09
CA ASP A 95 -10.36 -5.00 12.28
C ASP A 95 -9.40 -4.12 11.49
N PHE A 96 -9.50 -4.12 10.16
CA PHE A 96 -8.65 -3.30 9.29
C PHE A 96 -9.38 -2.03 8.84
N GLN A 97 -8.78 -0.86 9.07
CA GLN A 97 -9.28 0.44 8.65
C GLN A 97 -8.59 0.89 7.38
N TRP A 98 -9.27 0.76 6.25
CA TRP A 98 -8.78 1.22 4.95
C TRP A 98 -9.04 2.71 4.77
N THR A 99 -8.11 3.40 4.10
CA THR A 99 -8.40 4.70 3.51
C THR A 99 -9.53 4.57 2.47
N LYS A 100 -10.10 5.70 2.04
CA LYS A 100 -11.16 5.71 1.02
C LYS A 100 -10.83 4.79 -0.16
N TRP A 101 -11.77 3.91 -0.50
CA TRP A 101 -11.62 2.85 -1.50
C TRP A 101 -12.68 3.01 -2.60
N ALA A 102 -12.33 2.73 -3.86
CA ALA A 102 -13.20 2.97 -5.01
C ALA A 102 -13.37 1.75 -5.95
N HIS A 103 -12.82 0.58 -5.59
CA HIS A 103 -12.84 -0.61 -6.44
C HIS A 103 -13.79 -1.71 -5.93
N PHE A 104 -14.43 -2.41 -6.85
CA PHE A 104 -15.22 -3.60 -6.56
C PHE A 104 -14.30 -4.82 -6.63
N ASP A 105 -13.87 -5.32 -5.48
CA ASP A 105 -12.97 -6.47 -5.39
C ASP A 105 -13.31 -7.35 -4.18
N SER A 106 -12.88 -8.61 -4.24
CA SER A 106 -12.87 -9.50 -3.09
C SER A 106 -11.80 -9.06 -2.09
N MET A 107 -12.13 -9.04 -0.80
CA MET A 107 -11.14 -8.87 0.26
C MET A 107 -10.78 -10.23 0.84
N MET A 108 -9.49 -10.57 0.81
CA MET A 108 -8.97 -11.83 1.30
C MET A 108 -7.92 -11.58 2.37
N THR A 109 -7.97 -12.35 3.44
CA THR A 109 -6.97 -12.33 4.50
C THR A 109 -6.41 -13.71 4.67
N TYR A 110 -5.09 -13.75 4.83
CA TYR A 110 -4.33 -14.97 5.00
C TYR A 110 -3.43 -14.85 6.22
N VAL A 111 -3.05 -15.99 6.78
CA VAL A 111 -2.12 -16.08 7.90
C VAL A 111 -0.99 -17.04 7.57
N ALA A 112 0.24 -16.62 7.86
CA ALA A 112 1.46 -17.38 7.61
C ALA A 112 2.28 -17.47 8.90
N PRO A 113 2.67 -18.68 9.35
CA PRO A 113 3.57 -18.79 10.49
C PRO A 113 4.96 -18.30 10.11
N CYS A 114 5.52 -17.39 10.91
CA CYS A 114 6.91 -16.94 10.76
C CYS A 114 7.93 -18.03 11.16
N ASN A 115 7.50 -19.03 11.93
CA ASN A 115 8.36 -20.09 12.49
C ASN A 115 9.56 -19.53 13.30
N GLY A 116 9.31 -18.44 14.03
CA GLY A 116 10.31 -17.67 14.74
C GLY A 116 9.86 -16.22 14.87
N ASP A 117 10.81 -15.31 15.09
CA ASP A 117 10.54 -13.87 15.13
C ASP A 117 10.15 -13.35 13.73
N CYS A 118 8.94 -12.81 13.62
CA CYS A 118 8.44 -12.22 12.39
C CYS A 118 9.26 -11.00 11.94
N SER A 119 9.98 -10.31 12.82
CA SER A 119 10.79 -9.15 12.45
C SER A 119 12.00 -9.48 11.55
N ALA A 120 12.42 -10.74 11.54
CA ALA A 120 13.56 -11.23 10.77
C ALA A 120 13.17 -12.24 9.67
N VAL A 121 11.87 -12.43 9.43
CA VAL A 121 11.41 -13.48 8.53
C VAL A 121 11.74 -13.19 7.07
N ASP A 122 12.26 -14.21 6.36
CA ASP A 122 12.37 -14.14 4.91
C ASP A 122 10.99 -14.31 4.28
N LYS A 123 10.47 -13.20 3.74
CA LYS A 123 9.13 -13.16 3.14
C LYS A 123 8.92 -14.22 2.06
N THR A 124 9.97 -14.62 1.33
CA THR A 124 9.85 -15.59 0.23
C THR A 124 9.54 -17.01 0.71
N THR A 125 9.79 -17.29 1.99
CA THR A 125 9.48 -18.57 2.63
C THR A 125 8.04 -18.62 3.15
N LEU A 126 7.39 -17.47 3.28
CA LEU A 126 6.06 -17.39 3.84
C LEU A 126 5.00 -17.94 2.87
N LYS A 127 4.07 -18.71 3.43
CA LYS A 127 2.95 -19.31 2.73
C LYS A 127 1.65 -18.63 3.18
N TRP A 128 0.77 -18.26 2.26
CA TRP A 128 -0.53 -17.59 2.55
C TRP A 128 -0.32 -16.15 3.06
N ASN A 129 0.17 -15.22 2.21
CA ASN A 129 0.26 -13.77 2.54
C ASN A 129 -0.26 -12.93 1.37
N TYR A 130 -0.85 -11.77 1.68
CA TYR A 130 -1.52 -10.92 0.68
C TYR A 130 -1.70 -9.48 1.18
N PRO A 131 -1.63 -8.48 0.28
CA PRO A 131 -0.45 -7.69 0.02
C PRO A 131 -0.15 -6.66 1.14
N GLN A 132 -0.99 -6.53 2.18
CA GLN A 132 -0.66 -5.73 3.36
C GLN A 132 -0.44 -6.65 4.55
N CYS A 133 0.82 -6.76 4.97
CA CYS A 133 1.26 -7.70 5.98
C CYS A 133 1.41 -7.05 7.35
N PHE A 134 1.09 -7.82 8.39
CA PHE A 134 1.15 -7.41 9.79
C PHE A 134 1.76 -8.55 10.60
N ASN A 135 2.62 -8.21 11.56
CA ASN A 135 3.18 -9.18 12.50
C ASN A 135 2.18 -9.38 13.64
N ILE A 136 1.62 -10.59 13.72
CA ILE A 136 0.64 -10.98 14.72
C ILE A 136 1.15 -12.19 15.50
N GLU A 137 1.08 -12.13 16.83
CA GLU A 137 1.25 -13.27 17.72
C GLU A 137 -0.12 -13.76 18.17
N THR A 138 -0.50 -14.96 17.75
CA THR A 138 -1.75 -15.59 18.21
C THR A 138 -1.52 -16.29 19.54
N ILE A 139 -2.23 -15.88 20.58
CA ILE A 139 -2.18 -16.49 21.91
C ILE A 139 -3.41 -17.38 22.14
N GLY A 140 -3.20 -18.62 22.61
CA GLY A 140 -4.30 -19.53 22.90
C GLY A 140 -3.89 -21.00 22.96
N SER A 141 -4.87 -21.88 23.14
CA SER A 141 -4.67 -23.33 23.23
C SER A 141 -4.92 -24.08 21.91
N GLY A 142 -5.14 -23.35 20.81
CA GLY A 142 -5.35 -23.94 19.50
C GLY A 142 -4.12 -24.68 18.98
N THR A 143 -4.31 -25.84 18.35
CA THR A 143 -3.22 -26.69 17.86
C THR A 143 -3.22 -26.86 16.34
N ALA A 144 -4.18 -26.26 15.64
CA ALA A 144 -4.31 -26.35 14.19
C ALA A 144 -3.10 -25.74 13.48
N LYS A 145 -2.58 -26.46 12.47
CA LYS A 145 -1.46 -26.05 11.61
C LYS A 145 -1.82 -26.33 10.15
N PRO A 146 -2.56 -25.44 9.47
CA PRO A 146 -2.94 -25.65 8.09
C PRO A 146 -1.74 -25.71 7.16
N GLU A 147 -1.82 -26.54 6.12
CA GLU A 147 -0.81 -26.53 5.07
C GLU A 147 -0.87 -25.27 4.22
N GLY A 148 0.29 -24.65 4.04
CA GLY A 148 0.43 -23.42 3.29
C GLY A 148 0.85 -23.62 1.81
N VAL A 149 0.47 -22.67 0.97
CA VAL A 149 0.79 -22.38 -0.43
C VAL A 149 1.66 -21.12 -0.47
N LEU A 150 2.78 -21.16 -1.18
CA LEU A 150 3.68 -19.99 -1.28
C LEU A 150 2.95 -18.78 -1.88
N GLY A 151 3.27 -17.58 -1.42
CA GLY A 151 2.65 -16.34 -1.92
C GLY A 151 2.68 -16.22 -3.45
N THR A 152 3.81 -16.60 -4.06
CA THR A 152 4.01 -16.60 -5.53
C THR A 152 3.25 -17.67 -6.30
N LYS A 153 2.46 -18.49 -5.60
CA LYS A 153 1.61 -19.54 -6.15
C LYS A 153 0.14 -19.38 -5.75
N LEU A 154 -0.23 -18.25 -5.12
CA LEU A 154 -1.62 -18.00 -4.70
C LEU A 154 -2.54 -17.75 -5.89
N TYR A 155 -2.04 -17.11 -6.95
CA TYR A 155 -2.86 -16.64 -8.06
C TYR A 155 -2.24 -16.95 -9.41
N THR A 156 -3.09 -17.17 -10.40
CA THR A 156 -2.73 -17.12 -11.81
C THR A 156 -3.48 -15.99 -12.52
N PRO A 157 -2.90 -15.33 -13.54
CA PRO A 157 -3.57 -14.27 -14.28
C PRO A 157 -4.91 -14.68 -14.92
N THR A 158 -5.14 -15.99 -15.08
CA THR A 158 -6.31 -16.58 -15.71
C THR A 158 -7.31 -17.18 -14.71
N ASP A 159 -7.10 -16.99 -13.40
CA ASP A 159 -8.05 -17.47 -12.40
C ASP A 159 -9.43 -16.85 -12.66
N PRO A 160 -10.53 -17.62 -12.59
CA PRO A 160 -11.86 -17.15 -12.99
C PRO A 160 -12.40 -15.99 -12.13
N GLY A 161 -11.87 -15.81 -10.90
CA GLY A 161 -12.20 -14.66 -10.05
C GLY A 161 -11.33 -13.43 -10.27
N LEU A 162 -10.29 -13.53 -11.11
CA LEU A 162 -9.40 -12.43 -11.49
C LEU A 162 -9.60 -12.01 -12.95
N TYR A 163 -9.88 -12.97 -13.83
CA TYR A 163 -10.14 -12.73 -15.25
C TYR A 163 -11.61 -12.96 -15.59
N PHE A 164 -12.45 -11.96 -15.30
CA PHE A 164 -13.89 -11.99 -15.56
C PHE A 164 -14.44 -10.59 -15.90
N ASN A 165 -15.69 -10.52 -16.35
CA ASN A 165 -16.38 -9.27 -16.64
C ASN A 165 -17.31 -8.86 -15.48
N PRO A 166 -16.94 -7.87 -14.65
CA PRO A 166 -17.75 -7.42 -13.53
C PRO A 166 -18.98 -6.58 -13.94
N TYR A 167 -19.08 -6.15 -15.19
CA TYR A 167 -20.16 -5.28 -15.69
C TYR A 167 -21.36 -6.07 -16.22
N THR A 168 -21.58 -7.27 -15.70
CA THR A 168 -22.70 -8.15 -16.04
C THR A 168 -23.35 -8.69 -14.77
N ILE A 169 -24.54 -9.28 -14.89
CA ILE A 169 -25.14 -9.99 -13.77
C ILE A 169 -24.34 -11.27 -13.53
N LEU A 170 -23.50 -11.26 -12.49
CA LEU A 170 -22.73 -12.42 -12.06
C LEU A 170 -23.65 -13.39 -11.32
N LYS A 171 -23.85 -14.59 -11.88
CA LYS A 171 -24.57 -15.66 -11.19
C LYS A 171 -23.70 -16.38 -10.17
N ASN A 172 -22.41 -16.49 -10.45
CA ASN A 172 -21.40 -17.13 -9.61
C ASN A 172 -20.12 -16.29 -9.65
N TYR A 173 -19.44 -16.20 -8.50
CA TYR A 173 -18.11 -15.62 -8.38
C TYR A 173 -17.20 -16.62 -7.66
N THR A 174 -16.12 -17.03 -8.31
CA THR A 174 -15.13 -17.94 -7.72
C THR A 174 -14.05 -17.11 -7.06
N ILE A 175 -14.01 -17.09 -5.73
CA ILE A 175 -12.98 -16.38 -4.98
C ILE A 175 -11.59 -16.94 -5.36
N PRO A 176 -10.63 -16.10 -5.81
CA PRO A 176 -9.28 -16.54 -6.14
C PRO A 176 -8.50 -17.03 -4.91
N GLY A 177 -7.51 -17.89 -5.14
CA GLY A 177 -6.63 -18.41 -4.09
C GLY A 177 -7.00 -19.81 -3.60
N PRO A 178 -6.27 -20.32 -2.59
CA PRO A 178 -6.52 -21.64 -2.03
C PRO A 178 -7.87 -21.70 -1.29
N PRO A 179 -8.42 -22.90 -1.07
CA PRO A 179 -9.64 -23.09 -0.30
C PRO A 179 -9.51 -22.49 1.12
N LEU A 180 -10.61 -21.92 1.63
CA LEU A 180 -10.70 -21.46 3.02
C LEU A 180 -10.38 -22.62 3.98
N PHE A 181 -9.53 -22.36 4.96
CA PHE A 181 -9.24 -23.32 6.02
C PHE A 181 -10.51 -23.64 6.82
N LYS A 182 -10.74 -24.93 7.08
CA LYS A 182 -11.86 -25.41 7.90
C LYS A 182 -11.28 -26.16 9.09
N ASP A 183 -11.48 -25.65 10.30
CA ASP A 183 -11.31 -26.46 11.49
C ASP A 183 -12.49 -27.44 11.60
N GLY A 184 -12.26 -28.64 12.11
CA GLY A 184 -13.27 -29.71 12.15
C GLY A 184 -14.54 -29.41 12.96
N ASN A 185 -14.68 -28.20 13.51
CA ASN A 185 -15.83 -27.74 14.29
C ASN A 185 -16.86 -26.96 13.46
N GLY A 186 -16.68 -26.79 12.14
CA GLY A 186 -17.64 -26.09 11.29
C GLY A 186 -17.89 -24.63 11.72
N GLY A 187 -16.99 -24.08 12.53
CA GLY A 187 -17.17 -22.88 13.34
C GLY A 187 -16.64 -21.62 12.70
N LEU A 188 -16.68 -21.53 11.38
CA LEU A 188 -16.65 -20.26 10.66
C LEU A 188 -17.73 -20.35 9.59
N THR A 189 -18.99 -20.18 10.02
CA THR A 189 -20.04 -19.77 9.09
C THR A 189 -19.59 -18.45 8.50
N ASP A 190 -19.27 -18.45 7.20
CA ASP A 190 -18.99 -17.27 6.37
C ASP A 190 -18.36 -16.13 7.18
N GLY A 191 -17.03 -16.18 7.34
CA GLY A 191 -16.27 -15.31 8.24
C GLY A 191 -16.93 -13.95 8.34
N SER A 192 -17.39 -13.59 9.54
CA SER A 192 -18.10 -12.34 9.82
C SER A 192 -17.17 -11.16 9.56
N VAL A 193 -16.88 -10.89 8.29
CA VAL A 193 -16.34 -9.66 7.77
C VAL A 193 -17.46 -8.66 8.01
N ARG A 194 -17.45 -8.04 9.20
CA ARG A 194 -18.29 -6.88 9.45
C ARG A 194 -17.71 -5.73 8.65
N SER A 195 -18.03 -5.68 7.37
CA SER A 195 -17.77 -4.52 6.53
C SER A 195 -18.71 -3.41 6.99
N SER A 196 -18.27 -2.60 7.96
CA SER A 196 -18.98 -1.39 8.36
C SER A 196 -18.65 -0.27 7.38
N ILE A 197 -19.16 -0.36 6.15
CA ILE A 197 -19.27 0.81 5.29
C ILE A 197 -20.28 1.73 5.98
N ALA A 198 -19.87 2.93 6.39
CA ALA A 198 -20.79 3.94 6.88
C ALA A 198 -21.86 4.18 5.80
N LYS A 199 -23.11 3.80 6.07
CA LYS A 199 -24.28 4.13 5.25
C LYS A 199 -24.48 5.65 5.30
N ASP A 200 -23.86 6.37 4.38
CA ASP A 200 -24.31 7.71 4.02
C ASP A 200 -24.57 7.77 2.51
N GLN A 201 -25.66 7.09 2.11
CA GLN A 201 -26.34 7.37 0.86
C GLN A 201 -27.84 7.32 1.13
N THR A 202 -28.37 8.44 1.61
CA THR A 202 -29.78 8.78 1.37
C THR A 202 -29.82 9.51 0.03
N ILE A 203 -30.16 8.79 -1.04
CA ILE A 203 -30.56 9.41 -2.30
C ILE A 203 -31.96 9.98 -2.05
N ALA A 204 -32.04 11.29 -1.81
CA ALA A 204 -33.31 12.00 -1.83
C ALA A 204 -33.84 12.06 -3.28
N PRO A 205 -35.13 11.81 -3.53
CA PRO A 205 -35.70 11.86 -4.87
C PRO A 205 -35.68 13.29 -5.41
N ILE A 206 -35.23 13.45 -6.66
CA ILE A 206 -35.23 14.72 -7.39
C ILE A 206 -36.68 15.11 -7.69
N ILE A 207 -37.25 16.03 -6.91
CA ILE A 207 -38.48 16.74 -7.27
C ILE A 207 -38.07 18.00 -8.05
N ALA A 208 -38.47 18.04 -9.32
CA ALA A 208 -38.33 19.21 -10.18
C ALA A 208 -38.99 20.42 -9.52
N THR A 209 -38.21 21.46 -9.21
CA THR A 209 -38.74 22.76 -8.76
C THR A 209 -38.18 23.88 -9.63
N THR A 210 -39.13 24.64 -10.15
CA THR A 210 -39.08 25.87 -10.96
C THR A 210 -37.96 26.86 -10.60
N LEU A 211 -37.36 27.45 -11.65
CA LEU A 211 -36.40 28.55 -11.55
C LEU A 211 -37.02 29.77 -10.83
N VAL A 212 -36.41 30.17 -9.72
CA VAL A 212 -36.55 31.51 -9.14
C VAL A 212 -35.26 32.27 -9.39
N THR A 213 -35.35 33.36 -10.15
CA THR A 213 -34.27 34.29 -10.45
C THR A 213 -33.99 35.17 -9.22
N SER A 214 -32.90 34.90 -8.49
CA SER A 214 -32.37 35.83 -7.48
C SER A 214 -31.14 36.59 -8.03
N ARG A 215 -31.22 37.92 -8.00
CA ARG A 215 -30.13 38.83 -8.39
C ARG A 215 -28.99 38.77 -7.36
N LEU A 216 -27.74 38.63 -7.81
CA LEU A 216 -26.56 38.84 -6.96
C LEU A 216 -26.27 40.34 -6.75
N PRO A 217 -25.80 40.76 -5.57
CA PRO A 217 -25.26 42.11 -5.34
C PRO A 217 -23.89 42.30 -6.02
N LYS A 218 -23.62 43.55 -6.40
CA LYS A 218 -22.39 44.05 -7.02
C LYS A 218 -21.14 43.76 -6.16
N PRO A 219 -19.99 43.36 -6.74
CA PRO A 219 -18.77 43.12 -5.97
C PRO A 219 -18.18 44.43 -5.44
N THR A 220 -17.87 44.43 -4.14
CA THR A 220 -17.13 45.48 -3.43
C THR A 220 -15.63 45.24 -3.59
N THR A 221 -14.90 46.29 -3.95
CA THR A 221 -13.46 46.32 -4.16
C THR A 221 -12.71 45.96 -2.88
N PHE A 222 -11.79 45.00 -2.92
CA PHE A 222 -10.77 44.79 -1.90
C PHE A 222 -9.43 45.34 -2.40
N GLU A 223 -8.83 46.23 -1.62
CA GLU A 223 -7.49 46.78 -1.87
C GLU A 223 -6.41 45.71 -1.66
N ALA A 224 -5.47 45.65 -2.60
CA ALA A 224 -4.35 44.72 -2.56
C ALA A 224 -3.25 45.26 -1.62
N ILE A 225 -2.91 44.50 -0.58
CA ILE A 225 -1.71 44.74 0.24
C ILE A 225 -0.50 44.21 -0.54
N THR A 226 0.34 45.12 -1.03
CA THR A 226 1.59 44.83 -1.72
C THR A 226 2.67 44.41 -0.72
N ASN A 227 2.98 43.11 -0.66
CA ASN A 227 4.25 42.63 -0.12
C ASN A 227 5.16 42.22 -1.28
N ALA A 228 6.20 43.04 -1.50
CA ALA A 228 7.24 42.81 -2.50
C ALA A 228 8.12 41.63 -2.07
N PHE A 229 8.18 40.59 -2.91
CA PHE A 229 9.24 39.59 -2.88
C PHE A 229 10.38 40.04 -3.80
N PRO A 230 11.66 39.93 -3.40
CA PRO A 230 12.78 40.31 -4.25
C PRO A 230 12.97 39.31 -5.40
N THR A 231 13.09 39.88 -6.60
CA THR A 231 13.34 39.23 -7.90
C THR A 231 14.63 38.40 -7.89
N ALA A 232 14.51 37.12 -8.27
CA ALA A 232 15.66 36.29 -8.63
C ALA A 232 16.14 36.65 -10.05
N THR A 233 17.34 37.20 -10.15
CA THR A 233 18.01 37.53 -11.41
C THR A 233 18.47 36.25 -12.10
N SER A 234 18.10 36.10 -13.37
CA SER A 234 18.53 35.01 -14.27
C SER A 234 20.04 35.04 -14.50
N VAL A 235 20.70 33.90 -14.27
CA VAL A 235 22.12 33.68 -14.56
C VAL A 235 22.28 33.25 -16.03
N PRO A 236 23.21 33.83 -16.83
CA PRO A 236 23.46 33.38 -18.20
C PRO A 236 24.17 32.03 -18.24
N SER A 237 23.81 31.22 -19.23
CA SER A 237 24.47 29.96 -19.57
C SER A 237 25.86 30.23 -20.14
N ASP A 238 26.92 29.73 -19.49
CA ASP A 238 28.27 29.73 -20.05
C ASP A 238 28.76 28.30 -20.34
N SER A 239 29.41 28.23 -21.49
CA SER A 239 29.97 27.10 -22.19
C SER A 239 31.09 26.39 -21.44
N SER A 240 31.13 25.06 -21.58
CA SER A 240 32.11 24.17 -20.93
C SER A 240 33.53 24.35 -21.47
N PRO A 241 34.57 24.44 -20.61
CA PRO A 241 35.95 24.19 -21.02
C PRO A 241 36.35 22.73 -20.84
N LYS A 242 37.03 22.20 -21.86
CA LYS A 242 37.72 20.91 -21.94
C LYS A 242 38.75 20.73 -20.79
N PRO A 243 38.88 19.55 -20.16
CA PRO A 243 39.93 19.34 -19.17
C PRO A 243 41.30 19.14 -19.84
N SER A 244 42.24 20.02 -19.50
CA SER A 244 43.67 19.90 -19.80
C SER A 244 44.33 19.01 -18.75
N ALA A 245 45.23 18.13 -19.20
CA ALA A 245 45.99 17.21 -18.37
C ALA A 245 47.00 17.94 -17.49
N SER A 246 47.02 17.64 -16.19
CA SER A 246 48.21 17.80 -15.35
C SER A 246 48.26 16.71 -14.30
N GLY A 247 49.42 16.06 -14.24
CA GLY A 247 49.63 14.79 -13.59
C GLY A 247 49.61 14.85 -12.06
N CYS A 248 49.03 13.80 -11.48
CA CYS A 248 49.30 13.40 -10.10
C CYS A 248 50.07 12.08 -10.09
N ARG A 249 51.19 12.11 -9.40
CA ARG A 249 52.21 11.08 -9.25
C ARG A 249 51.64 9.86 -8.51
N ALA A 250 51.74 8.68 -9.12
CA ALA A 250 51.32 7.43 -8.51
C ALA A 250 52.24 7.04 -7.34
N VAL A 251 51.68 6.92 -6.13
CA VAL A 251 52.31 6.23 -5.00
C VAL A 251 52.05 4.73 -5.17
N ARG A 252 53.10 3.97 -5.52
CA ARG A 252 53.04 2.51 -5.61
C ARG A 252 52.97 1.91 -4.20
N LYS A 253 51.85 1.29 -3.82
CA LYS A 253 51.82 0.28 -2.74
C LYS A 253 52.26 -1.06 -3.34
N ALA A 254 53.37 -1.59 -2.86
CA ALA A 254 53.91 -2.88 -3.24
C ALA A 254 52.98 -4.03 -2.80
N LYS A 255 52.56 -4.87 -3.76
CA LYS A 255 51.99 -6.19 -3.48
C LYS A 255 53.12 -7.12 -3.03
N ASN A 256 53.02 -7.65 -1.82
CA ASN A 256 53.91 -8.72 -1.36
C ASN A 256 53.17 -10.05 -1.56
N GLN A 257 53.52 -10.75 -2.62
CA GLN A 257 53.07 -12.09 -2.94
C GLN A 257 54.09 -13.06 -2.30
N LYS A 258 53.70 -13.81 -1.27
CA LYS A 258 54.44 -14.98 -0.79
C LYS A 258 53.55 -16.21 -0.86
N THR A 259 53.78 -16.97 -1.92
CA THR A 259 53.54 -18.41 -2.00
C THR A 259 54.33 -19.15 -0.93
N ARG A 260 53.71 -20.11 -0.23
CA ARG A 260 54.37 -21.35 0.23
C ARG A 260 53.36 -22.47 0.41
N HIS A 261 53.78 -23.64 -0.08
CA HIS A 261 53.07 -24.92 -0.17
C HIS A 261 52.91 -25.66 1.18
N SER A 262 52.04 -26.68 1.14
CA SER A 262 52.18 -28.07 1.63
C SER A 262 51.37 -28.54 2.85
N ARG A 263 50.50 -29.53 2.55
CA ARG A 263 50.12 -30.78 3.26
C ARG A 263 50.13 -30.80 4.80
N PHE A 264 48.99 -31.14 5.42
CA PHE A 264 48.57 -32.52 5.76
C PHE A 264 47.04 -32.54 5.86
#